data_AF-A0A8J6JE41-F1
#
_entry.id   AF-A0A8J6JE41-F1
#
_cell.length_a   1.000
_cell.length_b   1.000
_cell.length_c   1.000
_cell.angle_alpha   90.00
_cell.angle_beta   90.00
_cell.angle_gamma   90.00
#
_symmetry.space_group_name_H-M   'P 1'
#
loop_
_entity.id
_entity.type
_entity.pdbx_description
1 polymer ?
#
loop_
_entity_poly.entity_id
_entity_poly.type
_entity_poly.pdbx_seq_one_letter_code
_entity_poly.pdbx_strand_id
1 'polypeptide(L)'
;MNLNRRLLVLTLAGTLSLGLLSACGGGNTPAPETTPSAIPSPQATAAPTASPDLPEESPEEPPIPEETGAPELPPPSDAPAATAKPQATPVPTQKPGGAVTPAPTPESTPSASPVASTWNDIAKLDLPSLMDVDADTLSALYGIDAADLEEYICKMPMMSVQATEFFIAKVKDGKLDAVKSALEQRQKDLEEQWSQYLPAQLELVQNYKLVSNGNYILFAVSESAPDAVSAFNTYTK
;
A
#
# COMPACT_ATOMS: atom_id res chain seq x y z
N MET A 1 -9.61 35.15 -11.61
CA MET A 1 -8.96 35.98 -10.57
C MET A 1 -9.97 36.24 -9.48
N ASN A 2 -9.72 35.76 -8.26
CA ASN A 2 -10.08 36.40 -6.99
C ASN A 2 -9.33 35.68 -5.88
N LEU A 3 -8.36 36.40 -5.31
CA LEU A 3 -7.38 35.94 -4.34
C LEU A 3 -7.83 36.39 -2.96
N ASN A 4 -8.35 35.45 -2.14
CA ASN A 4 -8.65 35.74 -0.74
C ASN A 4 -7.38 35.63 0.10
N ARG A 5 -6.77 36.79 0.35
CA ARG A 5 -5.72 37.01 1.36
C ARG A 5 -6.34 36.92 2.76
N ARG A 6 -5.91 35.93 3.54
CA ARG A 6 -6.00 35.96 5.01
C ARG A 6 -4.58 36.04 5.57
N LEU A 7 -4.24 37.20 6.12
CA LEU A 7 -3.00 37.48 6.82
C LEU A 7 -3.02 36.76 8.17
N LEU A 8 -2.16 35.76 8.34
CA LEU A 8 -1.85 35.15 9.62
C LEU A 8 -0.81 36.02 10.34
N VAL A 9 -1.24 36.67 11.41
CA VAL A 9 -0.36 37.33 12.39
C VAL A 9 0.22 36.23 13.27
N LEU A 10 1.54 36.00 13.19
CA LEU A 10 2.27 35.07 14.05
C LEU A 10 3.27 35.86 14.89
N THR A 11 2.85 36.22 16.10
CA THR A 11 3.73 36.80 17.14
C THR A 11 4.53 35.67 17.79
N LEU A 12 5.82 35.58 17.44
CA LEU A 12 6.78 34.68 18.06
C LEU A 12 7.45 35.41 19.23
N ALA A 13 7.24 34.94 20.46
CA ALA A 13 7.91 35.45 21.66
C ALA A 13 8.20 34.33 22.66
N GLY A 14 9.42 34.33 23.22
CA GLY A 14 9.74 33.70 24.51
C GLY A 14 10.60 32.44 24.43
N THR A 15 11.92 32.55 24.24
CA THR A 15 12.96 32.49 25.30
C THR A 15 13.26 31.08 25.82
N LEU A 16 14.26 30.43 25.21
CA LEU A 16 14.92 29.25 25.78
C LEU A 16 16.16 29.70 26.55
N SER A 17 16.07 29.64 27.88
CA SER A 17 17.12 30.03 28.82
C SER A 17 18.27 29.02 28.82
N LEU A 18 19.48 29.56 28.67
CA LEU A 18 20.77 28.87 28.77
C LEU A 18 21.08 28.56 30.25
N GLY A 19 21.30 27.29 30.58
CA GLY A 19 21.76 26.84 31.89
C GLY A 19 23.03 26.01 31.77
N LEU A 20 24.20 26.66 31.94
CA LEU A 20 25.51 26.04 32.15
C LEU A 20 25.83 26.12 33.65
N LEU A 21 26.01 24.99 34.35
CA LEU A 21 26.82 24.93 35.58
C LEU A 21 27.31 23.50 35.88
N SER A 22 28.62 23.33 35.70
CA SER A 22 29.59 22.77 36.64
C SER A 22 29.33 21.45 37.38
N ALA A 23 30.15 20.44 37.09
CA ALA A 23 30.64 19.48 38.08
C ALA A 23 32.13 19.22 37.86
N CYS A 24 32.89 19.31 38.96
CA CYS A 24 34.35 19.34 39.04
C CYS A 24 34.85 18.16 39.91
N GLY A 25 36.09 17.72 39.66
CA GLY A 25 36.90 16.84 40.53
C GLY A 25 37.72 15.87 39.67
N GLY A 26 39.06 15.85 39.61
CA GLY A 26 40.16 16.24 40.51
C GLY A 26 41.00 14.97 40.78
N GLY A 27 42.33 14.84 40.60
CA GLY A 27 43.41 15.74 40.20
C GLY A 27 44.74 14.96 40.03
N ASN A 28 45.86 15.71 40.01
CA ASN A 28 47.30 15.35 40.10
C ASN A 28 48.16 15.14 38.80
N THR A 29 48.64 16.25 38.21
CA THR A 29 50.05 16.74 38.00
C THR A 29 51.23 15.73 37.82
N PRO A 30 52.35 16.01 37.09
CA PRO A 30 52.83 17.23 36.38
C PRO A 30 53.30 17.04 34.89
N ALA A 31 53.56 18.16 34.21
CA ALA A 31 54.41 18.29 33.00
C ALA A 31 55.90 18.53 33.39
N PRO A 32 56.91 18.39 32.50
CA PRO A 32 57.16 19.43 31.48
C PRO A 32 57.67 18.94 30.10
N GLU A 33 57.38 19.79 29.10
CA GLU A 33 58.17 20.19 27.92
C GLU A 33 59.06 19.19 27.15
N THR A 34 58.79 19.06 25.84
CA THR A 34 59.72 19.46 24.78
C THR A 34 58.93 19.76 23.49
N THR A 35 59.29 20.87 22.85
CA THR A 35 58.70 21.44 21.62
C THR A 35 59.49 20.94 20.37
N PRO A 36 59.35 21.53 19.17
CA PRO A 36 58.69 20.91 18.02
C PRO A 36 59.66 20.71 16.83
N SER A 37 59.21 20.13 15.71
CA SER A 37 59.90 20.35 14.44
C SER A 37 58.95 20.35 13.26
N ALA A 38 59.27 21.26 12.36
CA ALA A 38 58.41 21.86 11.38
C ALA A 38 58.61 21.30 9.96
N ILE A 39 57.59 21.57 9.16
CA ILE A 39 57.41 21.54 7.70
C ILE A 39 58.67 21.95 6.90
N PRO A 40 58.81 21.51 5.63
CA PRO A 40 58.44 22.43 4.54
C PRO A 40 57.68 21.79 3.35
N SER A 41 56.95 22.69 2.66
CA SER A 41 56.26 22.61 1.34
C SER A 41 57.26 22.55 0.16
N PRO A 42 56.89 22.76 -1.13
CA PRO A 42 55.80 22.26 -1.99
C PRO A 42 56.34 21.69 -3.35
N GLN A 43 55.53 21.03 -4.20
CA GLN A 43 55.62 21.17 -5.67
C GLN A 43 54.47 20.50 -6.45
N ALA A 44 53.95 21.22 -7.44
CA ALA A 44 53.11 20.74 -8.54
C ALA A 44 53.97 20.02 -9.61
N THR A 45 53.38 19.14 -10.42
CA THR A 45 53.60 19.01 -11.90
C THR A 45 53.01 17.70 -12.48
N ALA A 46 52.19 17.90 -13.53
CA ALA A 46 51.93 17.10 -14.74
C ALA A 46 51.47 15.62 -14.73
N ALA A 47 50.43 15.39 -15.55
CA ALA A 47 50.14 14.14 -16.25
C ALA A 47 51.26 13.77 -17.25
N PRO A 48 51.39 12.49 -17.63
CA PRO A 48 51.04 12.13 -19.01
C PRO A 48 50.37 10.76 -19.20
N THR A 49 49.39 10.76 -20.11
CA THR A 49 49.17 9.89 -21.28
C THR A 49 49.87 8.52 -21.43
N ALA A 50 49.02 7.56 -21.82
CA ALA A 50 49.20 6.37 -22.68
C ALA A 50 49.90 5.12 -22.13
N SER A 51 49.13 4.03 -22.12
CA SER A 51 49.54 2.78 -22.79
C SER A 51 48.34 1.83 -23.03
N PRO A 52 48.49 0.88 -23.97
CA PRO A 52 47.47 0.57 -24.97
C PRO A 52 46.94 -0.87 -24.91
N ASP A 53 46.03 -1.13 -25.85
CA ASP A 53 45.74 -2.39 -26.53
C ASP A 53 44.96 -3.52 -25.84
N LEU A 54 43.85 -3.81 -26.52
CA LEU A 54 43.04 -5.02 -26.59
C LEU A 54 43.88 -6.32 -26.55
N PRO A 55 43.27 -7.41 -26.07
CA PRO A 55 42.79 -8.37 -27.07
C PRO A 55 41.26 -8.54 -27.06
N GLU A 56 40.72 -8.50 -28.27
CA GLU A 56 39.40 -8.93 -28.67
C GLU A 56 39.33 -10.46 -28.59
N GLU A 57 38.83 -10.99 -27.47
CA GLU A 57 38.46 -12.39 -27.37
C GLU A 57 37.02 -12.56 -27.86
N SER A 58 36.92 -13.08 -29.08
CA SER A 58 35.73 -13.66 -29.69
C SER A 58 35.24 -14.86 -28.89
N PRO A 59 34.01 -14.87 -28.36
CA PRO A 59 33.35 -16.09 -27.95
C PRO A 59 32.58 -16.67 -29.13
N GLU A 60 32.91 -17.90 -29.47
CA GLU A 60 32.21 -18.75 -30.43
C GLU A 60 30.70 -18.79 -30.16
N GLU A 61 29.96 -18.69 -31.26
CA GLU A 61 28.51 -18.87 -31.35
C GLU A 61 28.14 -20.30 -30.93
N PRO A 62 27.30 -20.50 -29.89
CA PRO A 62 26.80 -21.83 -29.57
C PRO A 62 25.73 -22.25 -30.60
N PRO A 63 25.71 -23.52 -31.03
CA PRO A 63 24.77 -23.99 -32.04
C PRO A 63 23.35 -23.98 -31.50
N ILE A 64 22.45 -23.51 -32.35
CA ILE A 64 20.99 -23.58 -32.27
C ILE A 64 20.58 -25.05 -32.19
N PRO A 65 19.83 -25.49 -31.17
CA PRO A 65 19.01 -26.68 -31.27
C PRO A 65 17.62 -26.26 -31.75
N GLU A 66 17.33 -26.51 -33.03
CA GLU A 66 15.95 -26.77 -33.45
C GLU A 66 15.55 -28.13 -32.88
N GLU A 67 14.67 -28.15 -31.88
CA GLU A 67 13.68 -29.22 -31.78
C GLU A 67 12.37 -28.70 -31.16
N THR A 68 11.41 -28.54 -32.05
CA THR A 68 9.97 -28.72 -31.90
C THR A 68 9.52 -29.47 -30.63
N GLY A 69 8.66 -28.85 -29.83
CA GLY A 69 7.96 -29.60 -28.77
C GLY A 69 7.17 -28.76 -27.77
N ALA A 70 6.00 -28.25 -28.16
CA ALA A 70 4.92 -27.92 -27.24
C ALA A 70 3.58 -28.17 -27.94
N PRO A 71 2.48 -28.52 -27.25
CA PRO A 71 2.33 -29.36 -26.05
C PRO A 71 1.39 -30.56 -26.34
N GLU A 72 1.62 -31.72 -25.73
CA GLU A 72 0.69 -32.85 -25.86
C GLU A 72 -0.52 -32.66 -24.91
N LEU A 73 -1.66 -32.30 -25.50
CA LEU A 73 -2.99 -32.38 -24.89
C LEU A 73 -3.37 -33.86 -24.72
N PRO A 74 -3.90 -34.29 -23.56
CA PRO A 74 -4.47 -35.63 -23.46
C PRO A 74 -5.76 -35.72 -24.30
N PRO A 75 -6.01 -36.87 -24.98
CA PRO A 75 -7.15 -37.02 -25.88
C PRO A 75 -8.49 -37.13 -25.12
N PRO A 76 -9.61 -36.73 -25.75
CA PRO A 76 -10.94 -36.97 -25.24
C PRO A 76 -11.30 -38.46 -25.37
N SER A 77 -11.73 -39.08 -24.28
CA SER A 77 -12.26 -40.45 -24.29
C SER A 77 -13.78 -40.39 -24.43
N ASP A 78 -14.27 -40.69 -25.63
CA ASP A 78 -15.67 -40.96 -25.90
C ASP A 78 -16.07 -42.37 -25.45
N ALA A 79 -17.30 -42.47 -24.92
CA ALA A 79 -17.96 -43.66 -24.40
C ALA A 79 -18.27 -44.73 -25.48
N PRO A 80 -18.80 -45.92 -25.11
CA PRO A 80 -20.27 -46.02 -25.09
C PRO A 80 -20.91 -46.92 -24.01
N ALA A 81 -22.00 -46.38 -23.45
CA ALA A 81 -23.31 -46.95 -23.13
C ALA A 81 -23.51 -48.44 -22.76
N ALA A 82 -24.23 -48.68 -21.65
CA ALA A 82 -25.49 -49.45 -21.64
C ALA A 82 -26.32 -49.27 -20.33
N THR A 83 -27.43 -48.54 -20.47
CA THR A 83 -28.81 -48.84 -19.99
C THR A 83 -29.09 -49.35 -18.57
N ALA A 84 -29.85 -48.55 -17.78
CA ALA A 84 -31.22 -48.89 -17.35
C ALA A 84 -31.93 -47.72 -16.61
N LYS A 85 -33.09 -47.30 -17.16
CA LYS A 85 -34.23 -46.56 -16.52
C LYS A 85 -35.34 -47.63 -16.25
N PRO A 86 -36.50 -47.43 -15.56
CA PRO A 86 -37.11 -46.18 -15.08
C PRO A 86 -37.99 -46.20 -13.78
N GLN A 87 -38.58 -45.01 -13.49
CA GLN A 87 -39.78 -44.70 -12.68
C GLN A 87 -39.59 -44.58 -11.15
N ALA A 88 -40.27 -43.70 -10.39
CA ALA A 88 -41.37 -42.76 -10.64
C ALA A 88 -41.38 -41.64 -9.57
N THR A 89 -41.98 -40.50 -9.89
CA THR A 89 -42.42 -39.42 -8.98
C THR A 89 -43.58 -39.90 -8.09
N PRO A 90 -43.78 -39.32 -6.89
CA PRO A 90 -44.91 -38.38 -6.80
C PRO A 90 -44.64 -37.13 -5.95
N VAL A 91 -45.29 -36.05 -6.37
CA VAL A 91 -45.50 -34.78 -5.66
C VAL A 91 -46.62 -34.96 -4.64
N PRO A 92 -46.63 -34.20 -3.52
CA PRO A 92 -47.89 -33.76 -2.92
C PRO A 92 -48.01 -32.24 -2.92
N THR A 93 -48.98 -31.76 -3.68
CA THR A 93 -49.57 -30.41 -3.56
C THR A 93 -50.50 -30.39 -2.36
N GLN A 94 -50.35 -29.41 -1.45
CA GLN A 94 -51.47 -28.88 -0.67
C GLN A 94 -51.35 -27.36 -0.51
N LYS A 95 -52.41 -26.67 -0.94
CA LYS A 95 -52.85 -25.30 -0.61
C LYS A 95 -54.26 -25.50 -0.03
N PRO A 96 -54.68 -24.86 1.09
CA PRO A 96 -55.16 -23.47 1.05
C PRO A 96 -55.04 -22.63 2.34
N GLY A 97 -55.11 -21.31 2.15
CA GLY A 97 -55.69 -20.40 3.15
C GLY A 97 -54.72 -19.37 3.73
N GLY A 98 -54.90 -18.11 3.35
CA GLY A 98 -54.21 -16.98 3.96
C GLY A 98 -54.07 -15.81 2.99
N ALA A 99 -55.17 -15.16 2.64
CA ALA A 99 -55.11 -13.82 2.07
C ALA A 99 -54.62 -12.88 3.18
N VAL A 100 -53.36 -12.46 3.09
CA VAL A 100 -52.87 -11.31 3.86
C VAL A 100 -52.25 -10.36 2.86
N THR A 101 -53.00 -9.30 2.59
CA THR A 101 -52.53 -8.07 1.95
C THR A 101 -51.18 -7.68 2.56
N PRO A 102 -50.08 -7.53 1.79
CA PRO A 102 -48.89 -6.90 2.31
C PRO A 102 -49.19 -5.41 2.51
N ALA A 103 -49.35 -5.00 3.76
CA ALA A 103 -49.22 -3.61 4.17
C ALA A 103 -47.77 -3.15 3.86
N PRO A 104 -47.56 -1.89 3.45
CA PRO A 104 -46.26 -1.42 3.02
C PRO A 104 -45.23 -1.56 4.14
N THR A 105 -44.21 -2.39 3.92
CA THR A 105 -43.01 -2.41 4.74
C THR A 105 -42.38 -1.02 4.67
N PRO A 106 -42.11 -0.34 5.80
CA PRO A 106 -41.43 0.94 5.80
C PRO A 106 -40.03 0.75 5.21
N GLU A 107 -39.78 1.40 4.09
CA GLU A 107 -38.45 1.54 3.48
C GLU A 107 -37.54 2.25 4.47
N SER A 108 -36.80 1.46 5.24
CA SER A 108 -35.74 1.94 6.12
C SER A 108 -34.49 2.02 5.25
N THR A 109 -34.18 3.20 4.73
CA THR A 109 -32.88 3.47 4.12
C THR A 109 -31.79 3.08 5.14
N PRO A 110 -30.88 2.13 4.85
CA PRO A 110 -29.78 1.86 5.77
C PRO A 110 -28.89 3.11 5.77
N SER A 111 -28.75 3.75 6.93
CA SER A 111 -27.72 4.78 7.13
C SER A 111 -26.37 4.10 6.94
N ALA A 112 -25.70 4.36 5.83
CA ALA A 112 -24.36 3.84 5.59
C ALA A 112 -23.38 4.38 6.64
N SER A 113 -22.45 3.54 7.10
CA SER A 113 -21.36 3.96 7.98
C SER A 113 -20.45 4.98 7.27
N PRO A 114 -19.58 5.71 8.00
CA PRO A 114 -18.55 6.53 7.37
C PRO A 114 -17.61 5.75 6.45
N VAL A 115 -17.25 4.51 6.81
CA VAL A 115 -16.40 3.63 5.99
C VAL A 115 -17.10 3.28 4.67
N ALA A 116 -18.35 2.81 4.74
CA ALA A 116 -19.13 2.45 3.56
C ALA A 116 -19.45 3.68 2.68
N SER A 117 -19.77 4.82 3.28
CA SER A 117 -20.05 6.07 2.54
C SER A 117 -18.81 6.58 1.81
N THR A 118 -17.63 6.52 2.46
CA THR A 118 -16.35 6.84 1.83
C THR A 118 -16.09 5.95 0.61
N TRP A 119 -16.26 4.64 0.76
CA TRP A 119 -16.08 3.71 -0.36
C TRP A 119 -17.09 3.95 -1.48
N ASN A 120 -18.36 4.21 -1.16
CA ASN A 120 -19.41 4.47 -2.15
C ASN A 120 -19.10 5.68 -3.04
N ASP A 121 -18.41 6.70 -2.52
CA ASP A 121 -17.97 7.85 -3.33
C ASP A 121 -16.71 7.54 -4.13
N ILE A 122 -15.75 6.83 -3.55
CA ILE A 122 -14.55 6.36 -4.26
C ILE A 122 -14.92 5.44 -5.43
N ALA A 123 -15.87 4.54 -5.25
CA ALA A 123 -16.31 3.57 -6.26
C ALA A 123 -17.03 4.20 -7.47
N LYS A 124 -17.37 5.49 -7.41
CA LYS A 124 -17.93 6.25 -8.56
C LYS A 124 -16.82 6.85 -9.44
N LEU A 125 -15.58 6.85 -8.98
CA LEU A 125 -14.43 7.35 -9.72
C LEU A 125 -14.02 6.35 -10.80
N ASP A 126 -13.19 6.80 -11.75
CA ASP A 126 -12.62 5.94 -12.77
C ASP A 126 -11.51 5.09 -12.15
N LEU A 127 -11.87 3.86 -11.76
CA LEU A 127 -10.98 2.92 -11.09
C LEU A 127 -10.81 1.65 -11.94
N PRO A 128 -9.65 0.98 -11.86
CA PRO A 128 -9.52 -0.35 -12.41
C PRO A 128 -10.48 -1.35 -11.73
N SER A 129 -10.56 -2.57 -12.26
CA SER A 129 -11.28 -3.65 -11.57
C SER A 129 -10.58 -4.02 -10.26
N LEU A 130 -11.31 -3.90 -9.16
CA LEU A 130 -10.82 -4.16 -7.80
C LEU A 130 -11.58 -5.32 -7.17
N MET A 131 -10.89 -6.08 -6.32
CA MET A 131 -11.48 -7.16 -5.53
C MET A 131 -11.44 -6.83 -4.04
N ASP A 132 -12.38 -7.40 -3.29
CA ASP A 132 -12.39 -7.36 -1.83
C ASP A 132 -11.25 -8.20 -1.24
N VAL A 133 -10.67 -7.67 -0.16
CA VAL A 133 -9.66 -8.36 0.65
C VAL A 133 -10.35 -8.89 1.91
N ASP A 134 -10.37 -10.22 2.05
CA ASP A 134 -10.89 -10.89 3.26
C ASP A 134 -9.90 -10.79 4.44
N ALA A 135 -10.33 -11.26 5.61
CA ALA A 135 -9.54 -11.13 6.85
C ALA A 135 -8.20 -11.89 6.79
N ASP A 136 -8.18 -13.06 6.14
CA ASP A 136 -6.96 -13.87 6.02
C ASP A 136 -5.94 -13.18 5.12
N THR A 137 -6.40 -12.63 3.99
CA THR A 137 -5.56 -11.87 3.05
C THR A 137 -5.12 -10.54 3.68
N LEU A 138 -5.99 -9.87 4.44
CA LEU A 138 -5.65 -8.64 5.17
C LEU A 138 -4.51 -8.91 6.16
N SER A 139 -4.60 -10.00 6.92
CA SER A 139 -3.56 -10.40 7.86
C SER A 139 -2.25 -10.73 7.14
N ALA A 140 -2.32 -11.51 6.06
CA ALA A 140 -1.14 -11.97 5.34
C ALA A 140 -0.39 -10.85 4.60
N LEU A 141 -1.12 -9.93 3.96
CA LEU A 141 -0.52 -8.91 3.09
C LEU A 141 -0.28 -7.57 3.77
N TYR A 142 -1.06 -7.24 4.79
CA TYR A 142 -0.97 -5.96 5.49
C TYR A 142 -0.46 -6.11 6.93
N GLY A 143 -0.44 -7.32 7.49
CA GLY A 143 -0.11 -7.52 8.90
C GLY A 143 -1.18 -6.98 9.86
N ILE A 144 -2.40 -6.76 9.36
CA ILE A 144 -3.52 -6.21 10.15
C ILE A 144 -4.45 -7.35 10.55
N ASP A 145 -4.71 -7.48 11.86
CA ASP A 145 -5.75 -8.36 12.37
C ASP A 145 -7.12 -7.67 12.26
N ALA A 146 -8.07 -8.29 11.56
CA ALA A 146 -9.44 -7.77 11.45
C ALA A 146 -10.13 -7.62 12.82
N ALA A 147 -9.69 -8.37 13.84
CA ALA A 147 -10.18 -8.22 15.21
C ALA A 147 -9.78 -6.89 15.85
N ASP A 148 -8.80 -6.15 15.32
CA ASP A 148 -8.45 -4.80 15.76
C ASP A 148 -9.30 -3.69 15.11
N LEU A 149 -10.22 -4.07 14.22
CA LEU A 149 -11.08 -3.17 13.47
C LEU A 149 -12.54 -3.31 13.94
N GLU A 150 -13.27 -2.19 13.97
CA GLU A 150 -14.73 -2.21 14.13
C GLU A 150 -15.43 -2.43 12.79
N GLU A 151 -14.86 -1.85 11.73
CA GLU A 151 -15.35 -1.95 10.37
C GLU A 151 -14.19 -1.67 9.40
N TYR A 152 -14.15 -2.38 8.27
CA TYR A 152 -13.18 -2.08 7.23
C TYR A 152 -13.70 -2.41 5.83
N ILE A 153 -13.13 -1.71 4.84
CA ILE A 153 -13.19 -2.05 3.43
C ILE A 153 -11.75 -2.02 2.93
N CYS A 154 -11.30 -3.13 2.35
CA CYS A 154 -9.98 -3.22 1.74
C CYS A 154 -10.12 -3.78 0.33
N LYS A 155 -9.49 -3.10 -0.62
CA LYS A 155 -9.65 -3.30 -2.05
C LYS A 155 -8.28 -3.35 -2.71
N MET A 156 -8.04 -4.41 -3.46
CA MET A 156 -6.80 -4.64 -4.19
C MET A 156 -7.08 -4.82 -5.69
N PRO A 157 -6.09 -4.63 -6.58
CA PRO A 157 -6.32 -4.72 -8.00
C PRO A 157 -6.53 -6.18 -8.42
N MET A 158 -7.50 -6.42 -9.30
CA MET A 158 -7.70 -7.75 -9.88
C MET A 158 -6.59 -8.12 -10.86
N MET A 159 -5.99 -7.13 -11.53
CA MET A 159 -4.90 -7.32 -12.47
C MET A 159 -3.56 -7.13 -11.76
N SER A 160 -2.66 -8.11 -11.85
CA SER A 160 -1.34 -8.07 -11.20
C SER A 160 -0.40 -6.98 -11.72
N VAL A 161 -0.75 -6.33 -12.83
CA VAL A 161 0.02 -5.24 -13.45
C VAL A 161 -0.44 -3.85 -12.98
N GLN A 162 -1.25 -3.79 -11.92
CA GLN A 162 -1.75 -2.55 -11.32
C GLN A 162 -1.43 -2.51 -9.82
N ALA A 163 -1.12 -1.33 -9.31
CA ALA A 163 -0.81 -1.07 -7.90
C ALA A 163 -1.99 -0.45 -7.12
N THR A 164 -3.14 -0.23 -7.79
CA THR A 164 -4.26 0.50 -7.18
C THR A 164 -4.84 -0.24 -5.99
N GLU A 165 -4.69 0.34 -4.80
CA GLU A 165 -5.15 -0.24 -3.53
C GLU A 165 -5.86 0.82 -2.67
N PHE A 166 -6.91 0.40 -1.97
CA PHE A 166 -7.60 1.22 -0.98
C PHE A 166 -7.84 0.42 0.30
N PHE A 167 -7.59 1.03 1.45
CA PHE A 167 -7.99 0.52 2.76
C PHE A 167 -8.66 1.65 3.54
N ILE A 168 -9.89 1.40 3.99
CA ILE A 168 -10.68 2.34 4.78
C ILE A 168 -11.15 1.58 6.01
N ALA A 169 -10.90 2.09 7.20
CA ALA A 169 -11.35 1.41 8.41
C ALA A 169 -11.77 2.37 9.51
N LYS A 170 -12.67 1.88 10.36
CA LYS A 170 -12.85 2.35 11.73
C LYS A 170 -12.10 1.37 12.64
N VAL A 171 -11.05 1.87 13.29
CA VAL A 171 -10.15 1.09 14.13
C VAL A 171 -10.65 1.09 15.57
N LYS A 172 -10.40 0.02 16.33
CA LYS A 172 -10.71 -0.02 17.77
C LYS A 172 -9.81 0.93 18.56
N ASP A 173 -10.31 1.39 19.70
CA ASP A 173 -9.55 2.26 20.61
C ASP A 173 -8.17 1.67 20.95
N GLY A 174 -7.14 2.51 20.87
CA GLY A 174 -5.76 2.13 21.15
C GLY A 174 -5.06 1.28 20.08
N LYS A 175 -5.72 0.98 18.95
CA LYS A 175 -5.14 0.18 17.86
C LYS A 175 -4.71 1.01 16.64
N LEU A 176 -5.06 2.29 16.58
CA LEU A 176 -4.81 3.16 15.42
C LEU A 176 -3.32 3.19 15.01
N ASP A 177 -2.41 3.37 15.97
CA ASP A 177 -0.97 3.46 15.67
C ASP A 177 -0.43 2.15 15.10
N ALA A 178 -0.86 1.00 15.62
CA ALA A 178 -0.47 -0.30 15.10
C ALA A 178 -0.96 -0.52 13.66
N VAL A 179 -2.23 -0.19 13.39
CA VAL A 179 -2.81 -0.26 12.04
C VAL A 179 -2.10 0.69 11.09
N LYS A 180 -1.78 1.92 11.53
CA LYS A 180 -1.05 2.89 10.72
C LYS A 180 0.35 2.39 10.36
N SER A 181 1.10 1.84 11.32
CA SER A 181 2.43 1.26 11.05
C SER A 181 2.37 0.06 10.09
N ALA A 182 1.32 -0.75 10.18
CA ALA A 182 1.08 -1.87 9.28
C ALA A 182 0.84 -1.38 7.82
N LEU A 183 0.05 -0.32 7.64
CA LEU A 183 -0.16 0.31 6.32
C LEU A 183 1.10 0.98 5.77
N GLU A 184 1.92 1.61 6.62
CA GLU A 184 3.23 2.13 6.22
C GLU A 184 4.19 1.01 5.80
N GLN A 185 4.10 -0.17 6.42
CA GLN A 185 4.86 -1.33 5.99
C GLN A 185 4.36 -1.86 4.63
N ARG A 186 3.04 -2.00 4.45
CA ARG A 186 2.45 -2.37 3.14
C ARG A 186 2.94 -1.45 2.03
N GLN A 187 3.00 -0.14 2.28
CA GLN A 187 3.48 0.82 1.30
C GLN A 187 4.94 0.55 0.90
N LYS A 188 5.81 0.23 1.85
CA LYS A 188 7.22 -0.12 1.56
C LYS A 188 7.33 -1.41 0.76
N ASP A 189 6.52 -2.41 1.10
CA ASP A 189 6.51 -3.69 0.38
C ASP A 189 6.06 -3.48 -1.08
N LEU A 190 5.04 -2.64 -1.29
CA LEU A 190 4.62 -2.23 -2.63
C LEU A 190 5.73 -1.45 -3.35
N GLU A 191 6.42 -0.53 -2.67
CA GLU A 191 7.49 0.25 -3.28
C GLU A 191 8.65 -0.64 -3.74
N GLU A 192 9.06 -1.60 -2.90
CA GLU A 192 10.06 -2.61 -3.26
C GLU A 192 9.61 -3.42 -4.47
N GLN A 193 8.39 -3.94 -4.46
CA GLN A 193 7.83 -4.72 -5.57
C GLN A 193 7.82 -3.93 -6.89
N TRP A 194 7.32 -2.69 -6.86
CA TRP A 194 7.13 -1.89 -8.05
C TRP A 194 8.41 -1.20 -8.54
N SER A 195 9.42 -1.05 -7.68
CA SER A 195 10.74 -0.49 -8.05
C SER A 195 11.45 -1.28 -9.14
N GLN A 196 11.17 -2.58 -9.23
CA GLN A 196 11.79 -3.50 -10.17
C GLN A 196 10.93 -3.78 -11.41
N TYR A 197 9.71 -3.22 -11.49
CA TYR A 197 8.72 -3.66 -12.48
C TYR A 197 8.19 -2.54 -13.38
N LEU A 198 7.29 -1.68 -12.90
CA LEU A 198 6.63 -0.65 -13.71
C LEU A 198 6.78 0.74 -13.07
N PRO A 199 7.56 1.66 -13.65
CA PRO A 199 7.78 3.00 -13.09
C PRO A 199 6.50 3.80 -12.84
N ALA A 200 5.50 3.69 -13.73
CA ALA A 200 4.23 4.37 -13.55
C ALA A 200 3.46 3.87 -12.31
N GLN A 201 3.53 2.56 -12.03
CA GLN A 201 2.89 1.99 -10.84
C GLN A 201 3.67 2.35 -9.57
N LEU A 202 5.01 2.38 -9.65
CA LEU A 202 5.85 2.89 -8.57
C LEU A 202 5.50 4.33 -8.19
N GLU A 203 5.28 5.20 -9.18
CA GLU A 203 4.90 6.59 -8.93
C GLU A 203 3.57 6.68 -8.16
N LEU A 204 2.58 5.83 -8.47
CA LEU A 204 1.33 5.76 -7.69
C LEU A 204 1.60 5.36 -6.24
N VAL A 205 2.45 4.35 -6.02
CA VAL A 205 2.81 3.85 -4.69
C VAL A 205 3.55 4.92 -3.88
N GLN A 206 4.48 5.65 -4.48
CA GLN A 206 5.21 6.72 -3.81
C GLN A 206 4.33 7.93 -3.48
N ASN A 207 3.29 8.17 -4.30
CA ASN A 207 2.35 9.27 -4.11
C ASN A 207 1.13 8.91 -3.24
N TYR A 208 1.16 7.75 -2.56
CA TYR A 208 0.08 7.27 -1.70
C TYR A 208 -0.42 8.33 -0.71
N LYS A 209 -1.64 8.12 -0.21
CA LYS A 209 -2.21 8.91 0.88
C LYS A 209 -2.51 8.02 2.06
N LEU A 210 -2.03 8.43 3.23
CA LEU A 210 -2.35 7.83 4.51
C LEU A 210 -2.82 8.93 5.45
N VAL A 211 -4.11 8.93 5.77
CA VAL A 211 -4.76 9.97 6.59
C VAL A 211 -5.64 9.33 7.66
N SER A 212 -5.78 10.02 8.79
CA SER A 212 -6.60 9.55 9.91
C SER A 212 -7.42 10.70 10.51
N ASN A 213 -8.65 10.41 10.91
CA ASN A 213 -9.54 11.33 11.64
C ASN A 213 -10.12 10.57 12.85
N GLY A 214 -9.66 10.89 14.05
CA GLY A 214 -9.94 10.06 15.23
C GLY A 214 -9.52 8.61 14.99
N ASN A 215 -10.41 7.65 15.22
CA ASN A 215 -10.17 6.24 14.98
C ASN A 215 -10.41 5.78 13.53
N TYR A 216 -10.75 6.70 12.62
CA TYR A 216 -10.87 6.37 11.20
C TYR A 216 -9.53 6.54 10.51
N ILE A 217 -9.24 5.66 9.55
CA ILE A 217 -8.02 5.70 8.74
C ILE A 217 -8.32 5.37 7.27
N LEU A 218 -7.61 6.04 6.36
CA LEU A 218 -7.60 5.78 4.92
C LEU A 218 -6.15 5.58 4.47
N PHE A 219 -5.90 4.50 3.73
CA PHE A 219 -4.74 4.30 2.87
C PHE A 219 -5.21 4.20 1.42
N ALA A 220 -4.58 4.95 0.52
CA ALA A 220 -4.94 4.98 -0.89
C ALA A 220 -3.70 5.07 -1.80
N VAL A 221 -3.55 4.09 -2.68
CA VAL A 221 -2.59 4.08 -3.80
C VAL A 221 -3.43 4.17 -5.06
N SER A 222 -3.50 5.34 -5.69
CA SER A 222 -4.33 5.60 -6.87
C SER A 222 -4.04 7.00 -7.40
N GLU A 223 -4.27 7.23 -8.69
CA GLU A 223 -4.35 8.58 -9.25
C GLU A 223 -5.45 9.40 -8.55
N SER A 224 -6.53 8.74 -8.12
CA SER A 224 -7.66 9.33 -7.40
C SER A 224 -7.45 9.41 -5.87
N ALA A 225 -6.25 9.17 -5.35
CA ALA A 225 -5.99 9.24 -3.91
C ALA A 225 -6.37 10.61 -3.27
N PRO A 226 -6.17 11.78 -3.92
CA PRO A 226 -6.66 13.06 -3.39
C PRO A 226 -8.20 13.14 -3.25
N ASP A 227 -8.94 12.56 -4.19
CA ASP A 227 -10.40 12.51 -4.13
C ASP A 227 -10.88 11.54 -3.05
N ALA A 228 -10.18 10.41 -2.87
CA ALA A 228 -10.42 9.48 -1.76
C ALA A 228 -10.23 10.16 -0.40
N VAL A 229 -9.18 10.98 -0.23
CA VAL A 229 -8.97 11.78 1.00
C VAL A 229 -10.11 12.77 1.21
N SER A 230 -10.62 13.39 0.14
CA SER A 230 -11.74 14.34 0.20
C SER A 230 -13.05 13.65 0.62
N ALA A 231 -13.35 12.49 0.04
CA ALA A 231 -14.49 11.65 0.42
C ALA A 231 -14.36 11.22 1.90
N PHE A 232 -13.20 10.69 2.29
CA PHE A 232 -12.95 10.25 3.66
C PHE A 232 -13.17 11.38 4.67
N ASN A 233 -12.63 12.57 4.41
CA ASN A 233 -12.81 13.73 5.27
C ASN A 233 -14.27 14.20 5.37
N THR A 234 -15.07 14.02 4.33
CA THR A 234 -16.50 14.37 4.33
C THR A 234 -17.28 13.59 5.38
N TYR A 235 -16.92 12.33 5.61
CA TYR A 235 -17.67 11.43 6.48
C TYR A 235 -17.07 11.22 7.87
N THR A 236 -15.82 11.67 8.12
CA THR A 236 -15.07 11.33 9.33
C THR A 236 -14.56 12.54 10.14
N LYS A 237 -14.80 13.77 9.67
CA LYS A 237 -14.44 15.01 10.38
C LYS A 237 -15.64 15.68 11.06
#